data_AF-A0A7X3NQY7-F1
#
_entry.id   AF-A0A7X3NQY7-F1
#
_cell.length_a   1.000
_cell.length_b   1.000
_cell.length_c   1.000
_cell.angle_alpha   90.00
_cell.angle_beta   90.00
_cell.angle_gamma   90.00
#
_symmetry.space_group_name_H-M   'P 1'
#
loop_
_entity.id
_entity.type
_entity.pdbx_description
1 polymer ?
#
loop_
_entity_poly.entity_id
_entity_poly.type
_entity_poly.pdbx_seq_one_letter_code
_entity_poly.pdbx_strand_id
1 'polypeptide(L)'
;MIYRSPLRPVATFLCVIPTLLVAALVFNSCTALKEAQQRREKRLLEKRNATSLMLKPSKATIKKITEDALFGESDHYTLKFAEDLHGLPAFDEVPERKEFIRSALGYMESLYDAMSEHFGFHPEHQIHVTLHDAYRGSRLAAFTSTQYRSGISNGRYVKFIAGIQMDFPMQMYEKHGVRVHELTHAFTNIYYIPVWFSEGIAVLIQSEYAKGGLHAKLDSLKADIRIDLNGENELENWVGHTESSPLTQWRYRYAYTLVAELWERYGNDFYIKVFELMEADGLHQQLESLMPTSVLVYYFSKAAGEDLVPFFRQLHFNVRPLTKEDIVKQIETMNSQIRRRRE
;
A
#
# COMPACT_ATOMS: atom_id res chain seq x y z
N MET A 1 -92.50 6.03 10.18
CA MET A 1 -92.89 6.13 11.59
C MET A 1 -91.87 5.32 12.40
N ILE A 2 -91.13 6.02 13.27
CA ILE A 2 -90.47 5.52 14.49
C ILE A 2 -89.31 4.49 14.36
N TYR A 3 -88.13 5.01 14.68
CA TYR A 3 -86.92 4.41 15.24
C TYR A 3 -87.15 3.31 16.29
N ARG A 4 -86.30 2.26 16.32
CA ARG A 4 -85.47 1.86 17.47
C ARG A 4 -84.57 0.64 17.16
N SER A 5 -83.25 0.89 17.17
CA SER A 5 -82.19 -0.04 17.61
C SER A 5 -82.24 -0.15 19.16
N PRO A 6 -81.39 -0.88 19.91
CA PRO A 6 -80.30 -1.81 19.56
C PRO A 6 -80.24 -3.09 20.47
N LEU A 7 -79.26 -3.98 20.28
CA LEU A 7 -78.25 -4.32 21.31
C LEU A 7 -77.22 -5.35 20.78
N ARG A 8 -75.95 -5.01 21.03
CA ARG A 8 -74.72 -5.78 20.74
C ARG A 8 -74.55 -6.97 21.70
N PRO A 9 -73.64 -7.91 21.42
CA PRO A 9 -72.27 -7.74 21.95
C PRO A 9 -71.19 -8.20 20.95
N VAL A 10 -70.45 -7.25 20.37
CA VAL A 10 -69.11 -7.51 19.82
C VAL A 10 -68.24 -6.33 20.26
N ALA A 11 -67.82 -6.36 21.52
CA ALA A 11 -66.95 -5.34 22.09
C ALA A 11 -65.98 -6.03 23.06
N THR A 12 -65.13 -6.90 22.52
CA THR A 12 -63.95 -7.39 23.29
C THR A 12 -62.79 -7.89 22.43
N PHE A 13 -62.93 -7.97 21.10
CA PHE A 13 -61.82 -8.42 20.21
C PHE A 13 -61.11 -7.31 19.42
N LEU A 14 -61.65 -6.08 19.42
CA LEU A 14 -61.09 -4.97 18.62
C LEU A 14 -60.04 -4.10 19.33
N CYS A 15 -59.83 -4.28 20.64
CA CYS A 15 -58.82 -3.51 21.40
C CYS A 15 -57.54 -4.28 21.73
N VAL A 16 -57.49 -5.60 21.51
CA VAL A 16 -56.29 -6.42 21.80
C VAL A 16 -55.32 -6.44 20.60
N ILE A 17 -55.83 -6.32 19.38
CA ILE A 17 -55.01 -6.33 18.16
C ILE A 17 -54.18 -5.03 18.00
N PRO A 18 -54.72 -3.81 18.26
CA PRO A 18 -53.93 -2.58 18.12
C PRO A 18 -52.83 -2.47 19.19
N THR A 19 -53.07 -2.97 20.41
CA THR A 19 -52.10 -2.94 21.51
C THR A 19 -50.96 -3.94 21.32
N LEU A 20 -51.22 -5.12 20.73
CA LEU A 20 -50.18 -6.08 20.35
C LEU A 20 -49.31 -5.58 19.19
N LEU A 21 -49.88 -4.87 18.21
CA LEU A 21 -49.14 -4.28 17.09
C LEU A 21 -48.24 -3.11 17.53
N VAL A 22 -48.70 -2.27 18.46
CA VAL A 22 -47.87 -1.19 19.03
C VAL A 22 -46.76 -1.76 19.92
N ALA A 23 -47.03 -2.80 20.72
CA ALA A 23 -45.99 -3.48 21.48
C ALA A 23 -44.93 -4.12 20.56
N ALA A 24 -45.32 -4.81 19.49
CA ALA A 24 -44.37 -5.39 18.53
C ALA A 24 -43.51 -4.32 17.83
N LEU A 25 -44.05 -3.15 17.52
CA LEU A 25 -43.30 -2.05 16.92
C LEU A 25 -42.34 -1.37 17.92
N VAL A 26 -42.70 -1.24 19.20
CA VAL A 26 -41.85 -0.66 20.25
C VAL A 26 -40.76 -1.64 20.71
N PHE A 27 -41.04 -2.95 20.77
CA PHE A 27 -40.03 -3.97 21.10
C PHE A 27 -39.07 -4.26 19.93
N ASN A 28 -39.53 -4.21 18.66
CA ASN A 28 -38.66 -4.34 17.49
C ASN A 28 -37.79 -3.09 17.25
N SER A 29 -38.27 -1.90 17.60
CA SER A 29 -37.46 -0.67 17.51
C SER A 29 -36.42 -0.59 18.62
N CYS A 30 -36.69 -1.07 19.84
CA CYS A 30 -35.67 -1.19 20.89
C CYS A 30 -34.59 -2.24 20.58
N THR A 31 -34.95 -3.38 19.97
CA THR A 31 -33.98 -4.39 19.53
C THR A 31 -33.16 -3.91 18.34
N ALA A 32 -33.77 -3.26 17.35
CA ALA A 32 -33.05 -2.66 16.23
C ALA A 32 -32.10 -1.53 16.67
N LEU A 33 -32.50 -0.70 17.65
CA LEU A 33 -31.63 0.35 18.20
C LEU A 33 -30.47 -0.24 19.01
N LYS A 34 -30.72 -1.33 19.76
CA LYS A 34 -29.71 -2.05 20.53
C LYS A 34 -28.73 -2.81 19.62
N GLU A 35 -29.21 -3.41 18.53
CA GLU A 35 -28.35 -4.00 17.48
C GLU A 35 -27.56 -2.94 16.73
N ALA A 36 -28.14 -1.77 16.45
CA ALA A 36 -27.43 -0.65 15.83
C ALA A 36 -26.36 -0.08 16.77
N GLN A 37 -26.64 0.03 18.07
CA GLN A 37 -25.65 0.39 19.09
C GLN A 37 -24.56 -0.66 19.20
N GLN A 38 -24.89 -1.96 19.24
CA GLN A 38 -23.89 -3.04 19.26
C GLN A 38 -23.05 -3.09 17.99
N ARG A 39 -23.61 -2.82 16.81
CA ARG A 39 -22.85 -2.69 15.56
C ARG A 39 -21.98 -1.44 15.55
N ARG A 40 -22.43 -0.34 16.13
CA ARG A 40 -21.64 0.89 16.28
C ARG A 40 -20.52 0.71 17.29
N GLU A 41 -20.78 0.04 18.42
CA GLU A 41 -19.79 -0.33 19.42
C GLU A 41 -18.80 -1.34 18.85
N LYS A 42 -19.24 -2.36 18.10
CA LYS A 42 -18.38 -3.29 17.36
C LYS A 42 -17.52 -2.55 16.33
N ARG A 43 -18.09 -1.62 15.56
CA ARG A 43 -17.32 -0.75 14.64
C ARG A 43 -16.38 0.21 15.36
N LEU A 44 -16.72 0.65 16.57
CA LEU A 44 -15.86 1.49 17.41
C LEU A 44 -14.77 0.66 18.10
N LEU A 45 -15.02 -0.61 18.41
CA LEU A 45 -14.05 -1.59 18.90
C LEU A 45 -13.14 -2.03 17.76
N GLU A 46 -13.67 -2.26 16.56
CA GLU A 46 -12.92 -2.47 15.33
C GLU A 46 -12.12 -1.21 14.96
N LYS A 47 -12.66 0.00 15.15
CA LYS A 47 -11.90 1.25 14.99
C LYS A 47 -10.87 1.46 16.09
N ARG A 48 -11.12 1.04 17.34
CA ARG A 48 -10.14 1.06 18.45
C ARG A 48 -9.04 0.02 18.24
N ASN A 49 -9.38 -1.14 17.69
CA ASN A 49 -8.43 -2.14 17.19
C ASN A 49 -7.70 -1.64 15.94
N ALA A 50 -8.34 -0.82 15.08
CA ALA A 50 -7.69 -0.18 13.94
C ALA A 50 -6.85 1.06 14.33
N THR A 51 -6.95 1.54 15.58
CA THR A 51 -6.16 2.66 16.11
C THR A 51 -5.12 2.21 17.15
N SER A 52 -4.99 0.90 17.40
CA SER A 52 -3.87 0.29 18.13
C SER A 52 -3.35 -0.86 17.29
N LEU A 53 -2.16 -0.70 16.71
CA LEU A 53 -1.44 -1.74 15.98
C LEU A 53 -1.08 -2.94 16.85
N MET A 54 -2.06 -3.79 17.11
CA MET A 54 -1.84 -5.19 17.43
C MET A 54 -2.12 -5.93 16.13
N LEU A 55 -1.15 -5.89 15.21
CA LEU A 55 -1.18 -6.77 14.04
C LEU A 55 -1.38 -8.20 14.53
N LYS A 56 -2.14 -9.00 13.78
CA LYS A 56 -2.26 -10.42 14.11
C LYS A 56 -0.85 -11.01 14.17
N PRO A 57 -0.48 -11.73 15.25
CA PRO A 57 0.84 -12.32 15.33
C PRO A 57 1.11 -13.19 14.10
N SER A 58 2.24 -12.93 13.44
CA SER A 58 2.69 -13.79 12.35
C SER A 58 2.99 -15.20 12.84
N LYS A 59 2.84 -16.18 11.95
CA LYS A 59 3.34 -17.55 12.17
C LYS A 59 4.82 -17.69 11.87
N ALA A 60 5.46 -16.64 11.37
CA ALA A 60 6.87 -16.65 11.03
C ALA A 60 7.74 -16.94 12.27
N THR A 61 8.85 -17.63 12.04
CA THR A 61 9.77 -18.02 13.12
C THR A 61 10.99 -17.12 13.14
N ILE A 62 11.41 -16.68 14.33
CA ILE A 62 12.73 -16.08 14.52
C ILE A 62 13.76 -17.22 14.49
N LYS A 63 14.53 -17.29 13.41
CA LYS A 63 15.49 -18.37 13.13
C LYS A 63 16.76 -18.22 13.96
N LYS A 64 17.25 -16.98 14.09
CA LYS A 64 18.56 -16.70 14.69
C LYS A 64 18.61 -15.30 15.29
N ILE A 65 19.30 -15.19 16.42
CA ILE A 65 19.84 -13.93 16.95
C ILE A 65 21.27 -14.22 17.36
N THR A 66 22.24 -13.40 16.92
CA THR A 66 23.66 -13.59 17.27
C THR A 66 23.89 -13.37 18.76
N GLU A 67 25.00 -13.92 19.29
CA GLU A 67 25.30 -13.85 20.72
C GLU A 67 25.48 -12.40 21.21
N ASP A 68 26.11 -11.57 20.39
CA ASP A 68 26.31 -10.13 20.58
C ASP A 68 25.05 -9.27 20.33
N ALA A 69 23.98 -9.89 19.81
CA ALA A 69 22.73 -9.25 19.46
C ALA A 69 22.86 -8.08 18.48
N LEU A 70 23.83 -8.12 17.57
CA LEU A 70 23.98 -7.15 16.48
C LEU A 70 23.22 -7.56 15.22
N PHE A 71 22.75 -8.81 15.15
CA PHE A 71 22.04 -9.36 14.01
C PHE A 71 20.93 -10.33 14.46
N GLY A 72 19.81 -10.29 13.74
CA GLY A 72 18.71 -11.24 13.85
C GLY A 72 18.14 -11.63 12.48
N GLU A 73 17.50 -12.79 12.43
CA GLU A 73 16.92 -13.35 11.22
C GLU A 73 15.59 -14.05 11.51
N SER A 74 14.63 -13.85 10.62
CA SER A 74 13.34 -14.52 10.59
C SER A 74 13.04 -15.10 9.19
N ASP A 75 11.79 -15.43 8.90
CA ASP A 75 11.39 -16.04 7.62
C ASP A 75 11.60 -15.09 6.45
N HIS A 76 11.14 -13.84 6.58
CA HIS A 76 11.16 -12.85 5.51
C HIS A 76 12.15 -11.70 5.75
N TYR A 77 12.76 -11.60 6.94
CA TYR A 77 13.66 -10.50 7.28
C TYR A 77 15.01 -10.93 7.83
N THR A 78 16.01 -10.08 7.58
CA THR A 78 17.16 -9.93 8.48
C THR A 78 17.13 -8.54 9.11
N LEU A 79 17.56 -8.43 10.37
CA LEU A 79 17.71 -7.16 11.06
C LEU A 79 19.15 -7.01 11.55
N LYS A 80 19.80 -5.90 11.21
CA LYS A 80 21.17 -5.57 11.61
C LYS A 80 21.24 -4.19 12.26
N PHE A 81 22.06 -4.04 13.29
CA PHE A 81 22.51 -2.74 13.77
C PHE A 81 23.77 -2.31 13.02
N ALA A 82 23.77 -1.10 12.47
CA ALA A 82 24.95 -0.52 11.84
C ALA A 82 25.98 -0.09 12.90
N GLU A 83 27.23 0.06 12.46
CA GLU A 83 28.35 0.38 13.34
C GLU A 83 28.21 1.75 14.01
N ASP A 84 27.47 2.67 13.40
CA ASP A 84 27.21 4.01 13.93
C ASP A 84 26.24 4.01 15.14
N LEU A 85 25.56 2.89 15.41
CA LEU A 85 24.78 2.68 16.63
C LEU A 85 25.61 2.06 17.77
N HIS A 86 26.80 1.55 17.49
CA HIS A 86 27.63 0.92 18.53
C HIS A 86 28.11 1.98 19.53
N GLY A 87 27.93 1.74 20.83
CA GLY A 87 28.35 2.69 21.88
C GLY A 87 27.29 3.73 22.26
N LEU A 88 26.08 3.64 21.70
CA LEU A 88 24.96 4.44 22.19
C LEU A 88 24.37 3.78 23.45
N PRO A 89 24.22 4.52 24.57
CA PRO A 89 23.76 3.92 25.84
C PRO A 89 22.44 3.15 25.77
N ALA A 90 21.53 3.53 24.86
CA ALA A 90 20.25 2.87 24.66
C ALA A 90 20.34 1.50 23.95
N PHE A 91 21.52 1.13 23.45
CA PHE A 91 21.79 -0.09 22.70
C PHE A 91 23.10 -0.75 23.10
N ASP A 92 23.68 -0.42 24.25
CA ASP A 92 24.97 -0.99 24.69
C ASP A 92 24.83 -2.35 25.36
N GLU A 93 23.67 -2.65 25.93
CA GLU A 93 23.43 -3.90 26.64
C GLU A 93 22.91 -5.01 25.72
N VAL A 94 23.63 -6.14 25.69
CA VAL A 94 23.27 -7.32 24.88
C VAL A 94 21.82 -7.80 25.14
N PRO A 95 21.33 -7.91 26.41
CA PRO A 95 19.97 -8.36 26.67
C PRO A 95 18.90 -7.46 26.04
N GLU A 96 19.08 -6.14 26.12
CA GLU A 96 18.15 -5.15 25.57
C GLU A 96 18.10 -5.25 24.04
N ARG A 97 19.26 -5.35 23.38
CA ARG A 97 19.32 -5.59 21.94
C ARG A 97 18.62 -6.90 21.53
N LYS A 98 18.77 -7.99 22.29
CA LYS A 98 18.08 -9.26 22.00
C LYS A 98 16.56 -9.10 22.09
N GLU A 99 16.07 -8.42 23.12
CA GLU A 99 14.64 -8.17 23.28
C GLU A 99 14.10 -7.29 22.15
N PHE A 100 14.82 -6.21 21.83
CA PHE A 100 14.50 -5.33 20.72
C PHE A 100 14.42 -6.11 19.40
N ILE A 101 15.44 -6.91 19.04
CA ILE A 101 15.45 -7.71 17.82
C ILE A 101 14.22 -8.63 17.76
N ARG A 102 13.89 -9.32 18.85
CA ARG A 102 12.73 -10.22 18.88
C ARG A 102 11.43 -9.48 18.62
N SER A 103 11.23 -8.36 19.30
CA SER A 103 10.05 -7.53 19.15
C SER A 103 9.95 -6.94 17.74
N ALA A 104 11.06 -6.40 17.23
CA ALA A 104 11.17 -5.80 15.90
C ALA A 104 10.89 -6.81 14.79
N LEU A 105 11.53 -7.98 14.80
CA LEU A 105 11.30 -9.02 13.79
C LEU A 105 9.87 -9.57 13.87
N GLY A 106 9.36 -9.89 15.06
CA GLY A 106 7.98 -10.38 15.21
C GLY A 106 6.94 -9.37 14.71
N TYR A 107 7.20 -8.08 14.94
CA TYR A 107 6.37 -7.00 14.43
C TYR A 107 6.44 -6.87 12.91
N MET A 108 7.65 -6.87 12.33
CA MET A 108 7.85 -6.74 10.88
C MET A 108 7.26 -7.94 10.12
N GLU A 109 7.37 -9.15 10.66
CA GLU A 109 6.71 -10.34 10.08
C GLU A 109 5.18 -10.21 10.09
N SER A 110 4.62 -9.71 11.18
CA SER A 110 3.17 -9.46 11.25
C SER A 110 2.73 -8.39 10.25
N LEU A 111 3.63 -7.43 9.96
CA LEU A 111 3.38 -6.40 8.97
C LEU A 111 3.52 -6.94 7.53
N TYR A 112 4.49 -7.82 7.27
CA TYR A 112 4.64 -8.53 6.00
C TYR A 112 3.39 -9.31 5.64
N ASP A 113 2.82 -10.06 6.59
CA ASP A 113 1.58 -10.81 6.40
C ASP A 113 0.42 -9.86 6.03
N ALA A 114 0.30 -8.74 6.75
CA ALA A 114 -0.75 -7.76 6.48
C ALA A 114 -0.59 -7.08 5.11
N MET A 115 0.65 -6.77 4.71
CA MET A 115 0.94 -6.18 3.40
C MET A 115 0.70 -7.19 2.27
N SER A 116 1.00 -8.47 2.51
CA SER A 116 0.71 -9.56 1.57
C SER A 116 -0.80 -9.74 1.35
N GLU A 117 -1.59 -9.64 2.43
CA GLU A 117 -3.06 -9.63 2.32
C GLU A 117 -3.56 -8.39 1.56
N HIS A 118 -2.94 -7.22 1.78
CA HIS A 118 -3.35 -5.98 1.15
C HIS A 118 -3.04 -5.92 -0.34
N PHE A 119 -1.91 -6.48 -0.77
CA PHE A 119 -1.46 -6.46 -2.17
C PHE A 119 -1.76 -7.74 -2.95
N GLY A 120 -2.07 -8.85 -2.28
CA GLY A 120 -2.37 -10.14 -2.90
C GLY A 120 -1.14 -10.90 -3.43
N PHE A 121 0.08 -10.46 -3.09
CA PHE A 121 1.32 -11.16 -3.45
C PHE A 121 2.36 -11.01 -2.33
N HIS A 122 3.43 -11.82 -2.40
CA HIS A 122 4.52 -11.81 -1.43
C HIS A 122 5.89 -11.71 -2.14
N PRO A 123 6.79 -10.79 -1.72
CA PRO A 123 8.17 -10.78 -2.20
C PRO A 123 8.91 -12.06 -1.81
N GLU A 124 9.41 -12.83 -2.78
CA GLU A 124 10.17 -14.06 -2.49
C GLU A 124 11.53 -13.81 -1.83
N HIS A 125 12.07 -12.60 -2.02
CA HIS A 125 13.39 -12.23 -1.50
C HIS A 125 13.28 -11.78 -0.05
N GLN A 126 14.23 -12.24 0.77
CA GLN A 126 14.38 -11.75 2.13
C GLN A 126 14.65 -10.23 2.12
N ILE A 127 14.00 -9.51 3.02
CA ILE A 127 14.14 -8.06 3.16
C ILE A 127 15.18 -7.78 4.25
N HIS A 128 16.25 -7.09 3.87
CA HIS A 128 17.35 -6.77 4.77
C HIS A 128 17.14 -5.40 5.41
N VAL A 129 16.87 -5.38 6.71
CA VAL A 129 16.69 -4.15 7.49
C VAL A 129 17.99 -3.82 8.21
N THR A 130 18.50 -2.60 8.02
CA THR A 130 19.62 -2.06 8.80
C THR A 130 19.20 -0.81 9.53
N LEU A 131 19.45 -0.80 10.84
CA LEU A 131 19.19 0.32 11.73
C LEU A 131 20.46 1.13 11.91
N HIS A 132 20.33 2.45 11.81
CA HIS A 132 21.42 3.44 11.88
C HIS A 132 21.11 4.49 12.94
N ASP A 133 22.11 5.20 13.46
CA ASP A 133 21.88 6.47 14.16
C ASP A 133 21.49 7.52 13.11
N ALA A 134 22.31 7.64 12.07
CA ALA A 134 22.08 8.54 10.95
C ALA A 134 22.49 7.85 9.64
N TYR A 135 21.56 7.80 8.68
CA TYR A 135 21.84 7.24 7.36
C TYR A 135 22.01 8.37 6.34
N ARG A 136 23.10 8.35 5.56
CA ARG A 136 23.45 9.38 4.58
C ARG A 136 23.41 10.81 5.14
N GLY A 137 23.86 10.98 6.39
CA GLY A 137 23.89 12.26 7.08
C GLY A 137 22.53 12.76 7.60
N SER A 138 21.48 11.94 7.56
CA SER A 138 20.14 12.28 8.05
C SER A 138 19.65 11.29 9.10
N ARG A 139 19.05 11.82 10.18
CA ARG A 139 18.28 11.03 11.16
C ARG A 139 16.78 10.97 10.82
N LEU A 140 16.37 11.66 9.76
CA LEU A 140 14.96 11.96 9.47
C LEU A 140 14.47 11.38 8.14
N ALA A 141 15.27 10.53 7.49
CA ALA A 141 14.92 9.90 6.22
C ALA A 141 15.24 8.41 6.29
N ALA A 142 14.23 7.57 6.04
CA ALA A 142 14.38 6.14 5.81
C ALA A 142 14.40 5.88 4.29
N PHE A 143 15.00 4.77 3.89
CA PHE A 143 15.20 4.44 2.48
C PHE A 143 14.99 2.95 2.23
N THR A 144 14.23 2.64 1.20
CA THR A 144 14.14 1.29 0.65
C THR A 144 14.78 1.25 -0.72
N SER A 145 15.67 0.28 -0.92
CA SER A 145 16.34 0.06 -2.19
C SER A 145 16.18 -1.39 -2.63
N THR A 146 15.93 -1.57 -3.92
CA THR A 146 15.83 -2.88 -4.56
C THR A 146 17.00 -3.01 -5.51
N GLN A 147 17.80 -4.04 -5.30
CA GLN A 147 18.95 -4.34 -6.14
C GLN A 147 18.49 -5.19 -7.31
N TYR A 148 18.89 -4.79 -8.51
CA TYR A 148 18.50 -5.46 -9.75
C TYR A 148 19.71 -6.10 -10.41
N ARG A 149 19.50 -7.30 -10.95
CA ARG A 149 20.41 -7.93 -11.90
C ARG A 149 19.67 -8.13 -13.21
N SER A 150 20.34 -7.92 -14.34
CA SER A 150 19.78 -8.25 -15.64
C SER A 150 20.62 -9.27 -16.38
N GLY A 151 19.95 -10.03 -17.25
CA GLY A 151 20.56 -11.09 -18.02
C GLY A 151 19.74 -11.46 -19.24
N ILE A 152 20.28 -12.37 -20.05
CA ILE A 152 19.53 -13.00 -21.12
C ILE A 152 19.07 -14.37 -20.60
N SER A 153 17.77 -14.60 -20.59
CA SER A 153 17.16 -15.89 -20.26
C SER A 153 16.26 -16.32 -21.42
N ASN A 154 16.44 -17.54 -21.94
CA ASN A 154 15.71 -18.05 -23.11
C ASN A 154 15.74 -17.07 -24.31
N GLY A 155 16.89 -16.43 -24.54
CA GLY A 155 17.08 -15.44 -25.60
C GLY A 155 16.44 -14.07 -25.34
N ARG A 156 15.72 -13.85 -24.23
CA ARG A 156 15.08 -12.57 -23.91
C ARG A 156 15.84 -11.86 -22.80
N TYR A 157 15.88 -10.53 -22.86
CA TYR A 157 16.31 -9.73 -21.72
C TYR A 157 15.32 -9.91 -20.58
N VAL A 158 15.84 -10.17 -19.39
CA VAL A 158 15.05 -10.31 -18.16
C VAL A 158 15.80 -9.63 -17.02
N LYS A 159 15.07 -8.88 -16.19
CA LYS A 159 15.51 -8.34 -14.92
C LYS A 159 15.05 -9.24 -13.78
N PHE A 160 15.93 -9.42 -12.81
CA PHE A 160 15.71 -10.20 -11.61
C PHE A 160 16.02 -9.31 -10.40
N ILE A 161 15.27 -9.55 -9.32
CA ILE A 161 15.61 -8.97 -8.02
C ILE A 161 16.82 -9.74 -7.49
N ALA A 162 17.82 -9.01 -6.98
CA ALA A 162 19.01 -9.58 -6.35
C ALA A 162 18.96 -9.42 -4.82
N GLY A 163 18.20 -8.45 -4.33
CA GLY A 163 18.02 -8.20 -2.90
C GLY A 163 17.16 -6.97 -2.65
N ILE A 164 16.59 -6.89 -1.44
CA ILE A 164 15.84 -5.74 -0.97
C ILE A 164 16.49 -5.27 0.34
N GLN A 165 16.84 -4.00 0.42
CA GLN A 165 17.48 -3.39 1.59
C GLN A 165 16.65 -2.20 2.05
N MET A 166 16.36 -2.15 3.35
CA MET A 166 15.72 -1.04 4.04
C MET A 166 16.67 -0.46 5.07
N ASP A 167 17.02 0.81 4.92
CA ASP A 167 17.88 1.55 5.83
C ASP A 167 17.06 2.54 6.64
N PHE A 168 17.04 2.37 7.96
CA PHE A 168 16.31 3.26 8.87
C PHE A 168 17.25 3.89 9.89
N PRO A 169 17.27 5.22 10.00
CA PRO A 169 17.60 5.85 11.27
C PRO A 169 16.61 5.39 12.35
N MET A 170 17.09 5.11 13.56
CA MET A 170 16.26 4.63 14.68
C MET A 170 15.01 5.48 14.92
N GLN A 171 15.16 6.81 14.89
CA GLN A 171 14.04 7.75 15.06
C GLN A 171 12.94 7.60 14.00
N MET A 172 13.29 7.14 12.80
CA MET A 172 12.34 6.85 11.74
C MET A 172 11.75 5.45 11.89
N TYR A 173 12.55 4.46 12.29
CA TYR A 173 12.07 3.10 12.53
C TYR A 173 10.95 3.06 13.57
N GLU A 174 11.06 3.84 14.65
CA GLU A 174 10.02 3.88 15.70
C GLU A 174 8.68 4.40 15.17
N LYS A 175 8.69 5.26 14.14
CA LYS A 175 7.48 5.81 13.52
C LYS A 175 6.80 4.73 12.69
N HIS A 176 5.69 4.22 13.21
CA HIS A 176 4.91 3.17 12.54
C HIS A 176 4.60 3.48 11.06
N GLY A 177 4.10 4.69 10.75
CA GLY A 177 3.78 5.06 9.37
C GLY A 177 4.99 5.04 8.43
N VAL A 178 6.20 5.32 8.93
CA VAL A 178 7.41 5.27 8.12
C VAL A 178 7.79 3.82 7.80
N ARG A 179 7.72 2.90 8.78
CA ARG A 179 7.93 1.46 8.51
C ARG A 179 7.00 0.93 7.43
N VAL A 180 5.74 1.33 7.45
CA VAL A 180 4.74 0.92 6.46
C VAL A 180 5.01 1.51 5.08
N HIS A 181 5.39 2.79 5.03
CA HIS A 181 5.79 3.46 3.77
C HIS A 181 6.95 2.71 3.10
N GLU A 182 8.02 2.48 3.85
CA GLU A 182 9.21 1.78 3.35
C GLU A 182 8.91 0.33 2.99
N LEU A 183 8.11 -0.38 3.79
CA LEU A 183 7.75 -1.76 3.48
C LEU A 183 6.88 -1.84 2.21
N THR A 184 6.06 -0.82 1.95
CA THR A 184 5.31 -0.73 0.69
C THR A 184 6.28 -0.73 -0.50
N HIS A 185 7.35 0.06 -0.44
CA HIS A 185 8.39 0.06 -1.49
C HIS A 185 9.06 -1.31 -1.65
N ALA A 186 9.33 -2.01 -0.55
CA ALA A 186 9.90 -3.37 -0.61
C ALA A 186 8.97 -4.35 -1.37
N PHE A 187 7.65 -4.17 -1.26
CA PHE A 187 6.66 -4.96 -1.98
C PHE A 187 6.52 -4.53 -3.44
N THR A 188 6.44 -3.24 -3.72
CA THR A 188 6.01 -2.75 -5.04
C THR A 188 7.16 -2.49 -6.01
N ASN A 189 8.37 -2.19 -5.53
CA ASN A 189 9.52 -1.90 -6.40
C ASN A 189 9.95 -3.10 -7.24
N ILE A 190 9.59 -4.33 -6.84
CA ILE A 190 9.89 -5.54 -7.62
C ILE A 190 9.20 -5.53 -9.01
N TYR A 191 8.15 -4.72 -9.18
CA TYR A 191 7.44 -4.54 -10.45
C TYR A 191 8.05 -3.46 -11.35
N TYR A 192 9.15 -2.82 -10.92
CA TYR A 192 9.83 -1.78 -11.67
C TYR A 192 8.91 -0.61 -12.06
N ILE A 193 7.99 -0.23 -11.18
CA ILE A 193 6.98 0.80 -11.45
C ILE A 193 7.56 2.22 -11.50
N PRO A 194 6.89 3.19 -12.16
CA PRO A 194 7.22 4.60 -12.08
C PRO A 194 7.29 5.12 -10.65
N VAL A 195 8.24 6.03 -10.38
CA VAL A 195 8.47 6.63 -9.06
C VAL A 195 7.21 7.24 -8.48
N TRP A 196 6.46 8.02 -9.28
CA TRP A 196 5.25 8.67 -8.81
C TRP A 196 4.22 7.65 -8.31
N PHE A 197 4.11 6.49 -8.96
CA PHE A 197 3.17 5.46 -8.54
C PHE A 197 3.66 4.78 -7.27
N SER A 198 4.97 4.48 -7.20
CA SER A 198 5.58 3.87 -6.01
C SER A 198 5.44 4.74 -4.76
N GLU A 199 5.77 6.02 -4.84
CA GLU A 199 5.62 6.94 -3.71
C GLU A 199 4.14 7.24 -3.42
N GLY A 200 3.29 7.32 -4.45
CA GLY A 200 1.86 7.52 -4.29
C GLY A 200 1.18 6.38 -3.52
N ILE A 201 1.51 5.12 -3.84
CA ILE A 201 0.97 3.96 -3.13
C ILE A 201 1.56 3.82 -1.73
N ALA A 202 2.85 4.11 -1.54
CA ALA A 202 3.47 4.14 -0.22
C ALA A 202 2.81 5.17 0.71
N VAL A 203 2.54 6.39 0.21
CA VAL A 203 1.80 7.42 0.98
C VAL A 203 0.34 7.03 1.20
N LEU A 204 -0.32 6.35 0.25
CA LEU A 204 -1.67 5.81 0.45
C LEU A 204 -1.69 4.85 1.64
N ILE A 205 -0.81 3.85 1.67
CA ILE A 205 -0.78 2.87 2.77
C ILE A 205 -0.37 3.56 4.09
N GLN A 206 0.63 4.45 4.06
CA GLN A 206 1.03 5.23 5.22
C GLN A 206 -0.14 6.03 5.81
N SER A 207 -0.90 6.73 4.97
CA SER A 207 -1.95 7.66 5.40
C SER A 207 -3.26 6.95 5.73
N GLU A 208 -3.66 5.98 4.92
CA GLU A 208 -4.97 5.36 5.01
C GLU A 208 -4.97 4.06 5.82
N TYR A 209 -3.93 3.23 5.71
CA TYR A 209 -3.82 2.00 6.50
C TYR A 209 -3.18 2.27 7.86
N ALA A 210 -1.98 2.84 7.87
CA ALA A 210 -1.21 3.08 9.09
C ALA A 210 -1.69 4.30 9.90
N LYS A 211 -2.58 5.12 9.34
CA LYS A 211 -3.05 6.39 9.92
C LYS A 211 -1.88 7.28 10.38
N GLY A 212 -0.79 7.26 9.62
CA GLY A 212 0.43 8.01 9.86
C GLY A 212 0.72 9.04 8.75
N GLY A 213 1.80 9.80 8.91
CA GLY A 213 2.19 10.85 7.97
C GLY A 213 1.35 12.13 8.07
N LEU A 214 1.76 13.16 7.33
CA LEU A 214 1.09 14.48 7.26
C LEU A 214 0.68 14.84 5.82
N HIS A 215 0.71 13.88 4.89
CA HIS A 215 0.38 14.13 3.49
C HIS A 215 -1.14 14.20 3.31
N ALA A 216 -1.70 15.40 3.36
CA ALA A 216 -3.10 15.61 3.03
C ALA A 216 -3.34 15.42 1.52
N LYS A 217 -4.43 14.72 1.18
CA LYS A 217 -4.98 14.69 -0.18
C LYS A 217 -5.20 16.13 -0.66
N LEU A 218 -5.03 16.34 -1.96
CA LEU A 218 -5.40 17.58 -2.62
C LEU A 218 -6.89 17.56 -2.92
N ASP A 219 -7.52 18.73 -2.93
CA ASP A 219 -8.96 18.85 -3.18
C ASP A 219 -9.30 18.58 -4.66
N SER A 220 -8.35 18.80 -5.58
CA SER A 220 -8.58 18.59 -7.02
C SER A 220 -7.31 18.26 -7.79
N LEU A 221 -7.27 17.06 -8.38
CA LEU A 221 -6.21 16.66 -9.31
C LEU A 221 -6.07 17.62 -10.50
N LYS A 222 -7.17 18.20 -10.99
CA LYS A 222 -7.13 19.12 -12.14
C LYS A 222 -6.67 20.53 -11.74
N ALA A 223 -7.07 21.02 -10.57
CA ALA A 223 -6.72 22.37 -10.14
C ALA A 223 -5.27 22.45 -9.62
N ASP A 224 -4.78 21.36 -9.04
CA ASP A 224 -3.45 21.30 -8.42
C ASP A 224 -2.37 20.73 -9.35
N ILE A 225 -2.67 20.51 -10.63
CA ILE A 225 -1.69 19.99 -11.59
C ILE A 225 -0.52 20.96 -11.77
N ARG A 226 0.70 20.40 -11.89
CA ARG A 226 1.88 21.13 -12.35
C ARG A 226 2.40 20.49 -13.62
N ILE A 227 2.77 21.35 -14.56
CA ILE A 227 3.15 20.99 -15.92
C ILE A 227 4.56 21.53 -16.16
N ASP A 228 5.40 20.72 -16.78
CA ASP A 228 6.78 21.06 -17.11
C ASP A 228 6.86 21.92 -18.40
N LEU A 229 8.07 22.21 -18.86
CA LEU A 229 8.31 22.98 -20.08
C LEU A 229 7.88 22.27 -21.38
N ASN A 230 7.69 20.95 -21.34
CA ASN A 230 7.22 20.14 -22.48
C ASN A 230 5.69 20.01 -22.52
N GLY A 231 4.98 20.54 -21.52
CA GLY A 231 3.53 20.39 -21.42
C GLY A 231 3.09 19.09 -20.74
N GLU A 232 4.02 18.38 -20.08
CA GLU A 232 3.81 17.10 -19.42
C GLU A 232 3.64 17.26 -17.90
N ASN A 233 2.94 16.33 -17.25
CA ASN A 233 2.79 16.34 -15.80
C ASN A 233 4.15 16.23 -15.11
N GLU A 234 4.42 17.11 -14.14
CA GLU A 234 5.66 17.14 -13.34
C GLU A 234 5.95 15.86 -12.54
N LEU A 235 5.00 14.93 -12.45
CA LEU A 235 5.23 13.59 -11.94
C LEU A 235 6.01 12.67 -12.90
N GLU A 236 5.94 12.88 -14.22
CA GLU A 236 6.63 12.04 -15.22
C GLU A 236 8.15 12.16 -15.10
N ASN A 237 8.64 13.36 -14.74
CA ASN A 237 10.06 13.65 -14.58
C ASN A 237 10.58 13.39 -13.16
N TRP A 238 9.76 12.81 -12.27
CA TRP A 238 10.17 12.59 -10.89
C TRP A 238 11.12 11.40 -10.77
N VAL A 239 12.37 11.68 -10.38
CA VAL A 239 13.43 10.67 -10.24
C VAL A 239 13.61 10.13 -8.81
N GLY A 240 12.78 10.57 -7.85
CA GLY A 240 12.78 10.09 -6.47
C GLY A 240 13.00 11.18 -5.43
N HIS A 241 13.04 10.77 -4.16
CA HIS A 241 13.09 11.67 -3.00
C HIS A 241 14.49 12.21 -2.66
N THR A 242 15.54 11.75 -3.35
CA THR A 242 16.89 12.32 -3.24
C THR A 242 17.04 13.63 -4.02
N GLU A 243 16.06 13.99 -4.85
CA GLU A 243 16.01 15.28 -5.51
C GLU A 243 15.60 16.36 -4.49
N SER A 244 16.51 17.29 -4.19
CA SER A 244 16.20 18.49 -3.41
C SER A 244 15.43 19.49 -4.28
N SER A 245 14.24 19.10 -4.73
CA SER A 245 13.36 19.91 -5.55
C SER A 245 12.35 20.66 -4.68
N PRO A 246 12.05 21.94 -4.97
CA PRO A 246 10.94 22.64 -4.33
C PRO A 246 9.58 21.97 -4.63
N LEU A 247 9.52 21.07 -5.61
CA LEU A 247 8.31 20.32 -5.98
C LEU A 247 8.10 19.07 -5.13
N THR A 248 9.08 18.60 -4.35
CA THR A 248 9.01 17.28 -3.71
C THR A 248 7.74 17.10 -2.88
N GLN A 249 7.36 18.07 -2.04
CA GLN A 249 6.13 17.96 -1.24
C GLN A 249 4.86 17.91 -2.10
N TRP A 250 4.82 18.68 -3.20
CA TRP A 250 3.71 18.64 -4.14
C TRP A 250 3.65 17.27 -4.84
N ARG A 251 4.79 16.72 -5.29
CA ARG A 251 4.86 15.43 -5.97
C ARG A 251 4.31 14.30 -5.11
N TYR A 252 4.72 14.24 -3.83
CA TYR A 252 4.17 13.28 -2.87
C TYR A 252 2.65 13.41 -2.70
N ARG A 253 2.15 14.63 -2.48
CA ARG A 253 0.70 14.86 -2.27
C ARG A 253 -0.11 14.58 -3.53
N TYR A 254 0.38 14.98 -4.69
CA TYR A 254 -0.30 14.80 -5.96
C TYR A 254 -0.33 13.33 -6.39
N ALA A 255 0.81 12.63 -6.27
CA ALA A 255 0.89 11.18 -6.47
C ALA A 255 -0.06 10.42 -5.53
N TYR A 256 -0.05 10.74 -4.24
CA TYR A 256 -0.99 10.17 -3.27
C TYR A 256 -2.44 10.42 -3.66
N THR A 257 -2.79 11.66 -4.01
CA THR A 257 -4.17 12.01 -4.41
C THR A 257 -4.61 11.23 -5.64
N LEU A 258 -3.73 11.06 -6.64
CA LEU A 258 -4.02 10.33 -7.86
C LEU A 258 -4.24 8.84 -7.59
N VAL A 259 -3.33 8.22 -6.83
CA VAL A 259 -3.44 6.82 -6.44
C VAL A 259 -4.67 6.58 -5.55
N ALA A 260 -4.99 7.51 -4.66
CA ALA A 260 -6.18 7.40 -3.83
C ALA A 260 -7.47 7.53 -4.62
N GLU A 261 -7.54 8.45 -5.60
CA GLU A 261 -8.69 8.61 -6.49
C GLU A 261 -8.97 7.33 -7.27
N LEU A 262 -7.94 6.68 -7.82
CA LEU A 262 -8.10 5.40 -8.53
C LEU A 262 -8.62 4.30 -7.59
N TRP A 263 -8.06 4.23 -6.38
CA TRP A 263 -8.47 3.25 -5.36
C TRP A 263 -9.94 3.45 -4.93
N GLU A 264 -10.33 4.70 -4.66
CA GLU A 264 -11.69 5.05 -4.28
C GLU A 264 -12.69 4.78 -5.41
N ARG A 265 -12.31 5.10 -6.65
CA ARG A 265 -13.17 4.95 -7.83
C ARG A 265 -13.41 3.50 -8.22
N TYR A 266 -12.37 2.66 -8.18
CA TYR A 266 -12.44 1.28 -8.70
C TYR A 266 -12.51 0.21 -7.61
N GLY A 267 -12.44 0.62 -6.33
CA GLY A 267 -12.66 -0.25 -5.17
C GLY A 267 -11.37 -0.76 -4.53
N ASN A 268 -11.53 -1.32 -3.32
CA ASN A 268 -10.41 -1.66 -2.45
C ASN A 268 -9.46 -2.72 -3.01
N ASP A 269 -9.92 -3.54 -3.96
CA ASP A 269 -9.16 -4.61 -4.60
C ASP A 269 -8.50 -4.17 -5.92
N PHE A 270 -8.62 -2.89 -6.31
CA PHE A 270 -8.11 -2.38 -7.58
C PHE A 270 -6.61 -2.66 -7.76
N TYR A 271 -5.78 -2.32 -6.77
CA TYR A 271 -4.33 -2.54 -6.88
C TYR A 271 -3.93 -4.02 -6.81
N ILE A 272 -4.69 -4.84 -6.09
CA ILE A 272 -4.50 -6.30 -6.10
C ILE A 272 -4.64 -6.81 -7.54
N LYS A 273 -5.74 -6.45 -8.22
CA LYS A 273 -5.97 -6.82 -9.63
C LYS A 273 -4.87 -6.32 -10.55
N VAL A 274 -4.36 -5.11 -10.33
CA VAL A 274 -3.27 -4.54 -11.13
C VAL A 274 -2.01 -5.41 -11.02
N PHE A 275 -1.60 -5.76 -9.80
CA PHE A 275 -0.40 -6.59 -9.59
C PHE A 275 -0.61 -8.04 -10.07
N GLU A 276 -1.79 -8.62 -9.86
CA GLU A 276 -2.15 -9.94 -10.42
C GLU A 276 -2.01 -9.97 -11.95
N LEU A 277 -2.44 -8.91 -12.64
CA LEU A 277 -2.29 -8.81 -14.10
C LEU A 277 -0.82 -8.69 -14.52
N MET A 278 0.02 -7.98 -13.76
CA MET A 278 1.46 -7.87 -14.02
C MET A 278 2.20 -9.18 -13.79
N GLU A 279 1.84 -9.94 -12.77
CA GLU A 279 2.37 -11.27 -12.48
C GLU A 279 1.96 -12.28 -13.56
N ALA A 280 0.70 -12.24 -13.99
CA ALA A 280 0.14 -13.20 -14.95
C ALA A 280 0.86 -13.19 -16.31
N ASP A 281 1.48 -12.08 -16.72
CA ASP A 281 2.21 -12.00 -17.98
C ASP A 281 3.73 -11.76 -17.84
N GLY A 282 4.21 -11.32 -16.68
CA GLY A 282 5.62 -11.09 -16.40
C GLY A 282 6.30 -10.09 -17.35
N LEU A 283 5.54 -9.22 -18.04
CA LEU A 283 6.12 -8.30 -19.02
C LEU A 283 6.98 -7.22 -18.35
N HIS A 284 6.64 -6.85 -17.12
CA HIS A 284 7.37 -5.86 -16.33
C HIS A 284 8.86 -6.21 -16.12
N GLN A 285 9.18 -7.52 -16.04
CA GLN A 285 10.56 -8.03 -15.89
C GLN A 285 11.36 -7.96 -17.19
N GLN A 286 10.69 -7.88 -18.34
CA GLN A 286 11.33 -7.91 -19.66
C GLN A 286 11.64 -6.51 -20.21
N LEU A 287 11.29 -5.44 -19.50
CA LEU A 287 11.61 -4.05 -19.87
C LEU A 287 13.03 -3.68 -19.43
N GLU A 288 13.80 -2.94 -20.25
CA GLU A 288 15.18 -2.52 -19.90
C GLU A 288 15.21 -1.56 -18.70
N SER A 289 14.27 -0.61 -18.64
CA SER A 289 14.14 0.41 -17.61
C SER A 289 12.99 0.13 -16.63
N LEU A 290 12.67 1.10 -15.77
CA LEU A 290 11.35 1.18 -15.13
C LEU A 290 10.24 1.13 -16.20
N MET A 291 9.10 0.59 -15.80
CA MET A 291 7.90 0.47 -16.59
C MET A 291 7.43 1.86 -17.03
N PRO A 292 7.24 2.10 -18.34
CA PRO A 292 6.70 3.36 -18.81
C PRO A 292 5.28 3.61 -18.28
N THR A 293 4.92 4.87 -18.03
CA THR A 293 3.57 5.24 -17.54
C THR A 293 2.46 4.68 -18.45
N SER A 294 2.65 4.65 -19.77
CA SER A 294 1.67 4.06 -20.69
C SER A 294 1.42 2.56 -20.44
N VAL A 295 2.45 1.80 -20.05
CA VAL A 295 2.33 0.37 -19.74
C VAL A 295 1.63 0.19 -18.38
N LEU A 296 1.92 1.04 -17.41
CA LEU A 296 1.19 1.04 -16.13
C LEU A 296 -0.30 1.36 -16.34
N VAL A 297 -0.62 2.38 -17.14
CA VAL A 297 -2.00 2.76 -17.47
C VAL A 297 -2.73 1.67 -18.24
N TYR A 298 -2.03 0.86 -19.04
CA TYR A 298 -2.61 -0.35 -19.63
C TYR A 298 -3.13 -1.30 -18.54
N TYR A 299 -2.32 -1.62 -17.52
CA TYR A 299 -2.76 -2.49 -16.42
C TYR A 299 -3.87 -1.87 -15.59
N PHE A 300 -3.81 -0.55 -15.32
CA PHE A 300 -4.91 0.16 -14.65
C PHE A 300 -6.21 0.07 -15.44
N SER A 301 -6.16 0.25 -16.77
CA SER A 301 -7.34 0.15 -17.63
C SER A 301 -7.93 -1.26 -17.64
N LYS A 302 -7.07 -2.29 -17.63
CA LYS A 302 -7.51 -3.69 -17.52
C LYS A 302 -8.14 -4.00 -16.16
N ALA A 303 -7.56 -3.51 -15.07
CA ALA A 303 -8.13 -3.69 -13.73
C ALA A 303 -9.44 -2.92 -13.53
N ALA A 304 -9.55 -1.72 -14.10
CA ALA A 304 -10.75 -0.88 -14.03
C ALA A 304 -11.90 -1.37 -14.92
N GLY A 305 -11.60 -2.16 -15.96
CA GLY A 305 -12.57 -2.58 -16.96
C GLY A 305 -12.96 -1.48 -17.97
N GLU A 306 -12.23 -0.36 -17.99
CA GLU A 306 -12.44 0.78 -18.91
C GLU A 306 -11.11 1.43 -19.32
N ASP A 307 -11.11 2.20 -20.42
CA ASP A 307 -9.92 2.92 -20.89
C ASP A 307 -9.64 4.16 -20.04
N LEU A 308 -8.52 4.14 -19.30
CA LEU A 308 -8.09 5.26 -18.45
C LEU A 308 -7.16 6.25 -19.17
N VAL A 309 -6.76 6.00 -20.42
CA VAL A 309 -5.92 6.92 -21.17
C VAL A 309 -6.51 8.34 -21.23
N PRO A 310 -7.83 8.55 -21.48
CA PRO A 310 -8.43 9.88 -21.46
C PRO A 310 -8.31 10.57 -20.09
N PHE A 311 -8.46 9.82 -18.99
CA PHE A 311 -8.32 10.37 -17.64
C PHE A 311 -6.89 10.87 -17.38
N PHE A 312 -5.88 10.06 -17.69
CA PHE A 312 -4.48 10.45 -17.52
C PHE A 312 -4.05 11.60 -18.45
N ARG A 313 -4.56 11.66 -19.69
CA ARG A 313 -4.32 12.78 -20.61
C ARG A 313 -4.91 14.10 -20.11
N GLN A 314 -6.07 14.07 -19.45
CA GLN A 314 -6.62 15.27 -18.79
C GLN A 314 -5.73 15.76 -17.65
N LEU A 315 -4.90 14.87 -17.09
CA LEU A 315 -3.88 15.19 -16.10
C LEU A 315 -2.50 15.41 -16.75
N HIS A 316 -2.43 15.67 -18.05
CA HIS A 316 -1.20 15.94 -18.82
C HIS A 316 -0.12 14.84 -18.73
N PHE A 317 -0.48 13.60 -18.42
CA PHE A 317 0.47 12.49 -18.59
C PHE A 317 0.66 12.18 -20.08
N ASN A 318 1.89 11.88 -20.47
CA ASN A 318 2.25 11.48 -21.82
C ASN A 318 1.96 9.99 -22.02
N VAL A 319 0.66 9.67 -22.10
CA VAL A 319 0.18 8.30 -22.24
C VAL A 319 -0.49 8.06 -23.59
N ARG A 320 -0.27 6.86 -24.12
CA ARG A 320 -0.95 6.36 -25.32
C ARG A 320 -1.69 5.05 -25.03
N PRO A 321 -2.77 4.76 -25.77
CA PRO A 321 -3.41 3.45 -25.73
C PRO A 321 -2.41 2.38 -26.13
N LEU A 322 -2.41 1.26 -25.40
CA LEU A 322 -1.60 0.08 -25.68
C LEU A 322 -2.47 -1.17 -25.62
N THR A 323 -2.16 -2.14 -26.46
CA THR A 323 -2.58 -3.54 -26.33
C THR A 323 -1.45 -4.37 -25.72
N LYS A 324 -1.73 -5.63 -25.35
CA LYS A 324 -0.68 -6.55 -24.89
C LYS A 324 0.35 -6.79 -25.98
N GLU A 325 -0.13 -6.92 -27.21
CA GLU A 325 0.66 -7.14 -28.42
C GLU A 325 1.59 -5.96 -28.70
N ASP A 326 1.15 -4.72 -28.46
CA ASP A 326 1.99 -3.53 -28.57
C ASP A 326 3.15 -3.54 -27.57
N ILE A 327 2.91 -3.99 -26.33
CA ILE A 327 3.93 -4.10 -25.28
C ILE A 327 4.94 -5.19 -25.65
N VAL A 328 4.46 -6.37 -26.08
CA VAL A 328 5.32 -7.46 -26.54
C VAL A 328 6.20 -7.04 -27.70
N LYS A 329 5.63 -6.35 -28.70
CA LYS A 329 6.38 -5.85 -29.86
C LYS A 329 7.45 -4.82 -29.46
N GLN A 330 7.17 -3.97 -28.48
CA GLN A 330 8.16 -3.05 -27.92
C GLN A 330 9.33 -3.81 -27.28
N ILE A 331 9.02 -4.82 -26.46
CA ILE A 331 10.03 -5.68 -25.82
C ILE A 331 10.87 -6.44 -26.87
N GLU A 332 10.26 -6.98 -27.93
CA GLU A 332 10.98 -7.67 -29.00
C GLU A 332 11.91 -6.76 -29.79
N THR A 333 11.45 -5.54 -30.08
CA THR A 333 12.26 -4.50 -30.75
C THR A 333 13.46 -4.14 -29.88
N MET A 334 13.23 -3.90 -28.59
CA MET A 334 14.28 -3.61 -27.60
C MET A 334 15.27 -4.77 -27.48
N ASN A 335 14.80 -6.01 -27.35
CA ASN A 335 15.63 -7.21 -27.28
C ASN A 335 16.54 -7.34 -28.51
N SER A 336 16.01 -7.05 -29.71
CA SER A 336 16.79 -7.08 -30.94
C SER A 336 17.90 -6.02 -30.95
N GLN A 337 17.63 -4.84 -30.41
CA GLN A 337 18.63 -3.77 -30.27
C GLN A 337 19.71 -4.13 -29.23
N ILE A 338 19.33 -4.73 -28.10
CA ILE A 338 20.29 -5.18 -27.07
C ILE A 338 21.23 -6.24 -27.63
N ARG A 339 20.70 -7.21 -28.39
CA ARG A 339 21.53 -8.24 -29.04
C ARG A 339 22.56 -7.63 -29.99
N ARG A 340 22.13 -6.71 -30.87
CA ARG A 340 23.04 -6.01 -31.81
C ARG A 340 24.11 -5.16 -31.11
N ARG A 341 23.85 -4.65 -29.90
CA ARG A 341 24.82 -3.86 -29.11
C ARG A 341 25.89 -4.73 -28.44
N ARG A 342 25.67 -6.05 -28.35
CA ARG A 342 26.57 -7.01 -27.67
C ARG A 342 27.40 -7.86 -28.64
N GLU A 343 27.04 -7.84 -29.92
CA GLU A 343 27.86 -8.31 -31.05
C GLU A 343 28.87 -7.21 -31.43
#